data_AF-A0A8X6MWF8-F1
#
_entry.id   AF-A0A8X6MWF8-F1
#
_cell.length_a   1.000
_cell.length_b   1.000
_cell.length_c   1.000
_cell.angle_alpha   90.00
_cell.angle_beta   90.00
_cell.angle_gamma   90.00
#
_symmetry.space_group_name_H-M   'P 1'
#
loop_
_entity.id
_entity.type
_entity.pdbx_description
1 polymer ?
#
loop_
_entity_poly.entity_id
_entity_poly.type
_entity_poly.pdbx_seq_one_letter_code
_entity_poly.pdbx_strand_id
1 'polypeptide(L)'
;MENGNEDYFIDYGESSGLAAKKWDSSEETDTLRADVCVPRPLGGIDWILSVRQPDHGWREETHRAVIALAINNWEHLTPREVRQIELQLEVELTKALLRNHTSVLHPNDLALYIHALIATKRNPRNFYGIDLVDRLADISSRAYYQVHPFLLLALCNANALPKHHMTFTQWIQQNRRTGKENLEYNALALNAFECMKTLDLKVDDGFINDVQKNLAAHQKMDGSFGNVYATALVVQALSGAPDSLDWNKRKALDYLRSQSTADVNMISTYLIQLALNADRVRFIKDLDPDLTLGEMN
;
A
#
# COMPACT_ATOMS: atom_id res chain seq x y z
N MET A 1 1.49 49.23 28.34
CA MET A 1 2.72 49.93 27.94
C MET A 1 3.56 48.88 27.24
N GLU A 2 3.20 48.40 26.05
CA GLU A 2 3.04 49.10 24.76
C GLU A 2 4.36 49.61 24.19
N ASN A 3 4.53 49.30 22.89
CA ASN A 3 5.58 49.64 21.93
C ASN A 3 6.73 48.61 21.78
N GLY A 4 7.03 48.09 20.59
CA GLY A 4 6.48 48.34 19.26
C GLY A 4 7.38 47.73 18.18
N ASN A 5 6.70 47.25 17.13
CA ASN A 5 7.12 46.88 15.76
C ASN A 5 8.51 47.28 15.26
N GLU A 6 9.06 46.41 14.39
CA GLU A 6 9.49 46.85 13.05
C GLU A 6 9.36 45.70 12.03
N ASP A 7 8.25 45.75 11.28
CA ASP A 7 8.02 45.02 10.03
C ASP A 7 8.72 45.77 8.88
N TYR A 8 9.49 45.05 8.07
CA TYR A 8 10.02 45.56 6.81
C TYR A 8 9.03 45.28 5.67
N PHE A 9 8.19 46.27 5.37
CA PHE A 9 7.45 46.39 4.10
C PHE A 9 8.24 47.31 3.15
N ILE A 10 8.51 46.83 1.94
CA ILE A 10 9.04 47.66 0.85
C ILE A 10 7.89 48.02 -0.09
N ASP A 11 7.63 49.32 -0.15
CA ASP A 11 6.74 50.04 -1.06
C ASP A 11 7.42 50.26 -2.42
N TYR A 12 6.67 50.05 -3.50
CA TYR A 12 6.93 50.65 -4.81
C TYR A 12 5.61 51.02 -5.49
N GLY A 13 5.08 52.18 -5.11
CA GLY A 13 4.82 53.32 -6.02
C GLY A 13 4.10 53.06 -7.34
N GLU A 14 2.84 53.50 -7.41
CA GLU A 14 2.15 53.85 -8.65
C GLU A 14 2.81 55.06 -9.34
N SER A 15 3.01 55.00 -10.66
CA SER A 15 2.74 56.16 -11.51
C SER A 15 2.50 55.80 -12.98
N SER A 16 1.43 56.43 -13.51
CA SER A 16 1.21 56.87 -14.89
C SER A 16 0.92 55.83 -15.97
N GLY A 17 -0.30 55.94 -16.49
CA GLY A 17 -0.82 55.15 -17.60
C GLY A 17 -0.32 55.61 -18.97
N LEU A 18 -0.29 54.64 -19.90
CA LEU A 18 -0.25 54.87 -21.34
C LEU A 18 -1.06 53.76 -22.04
N ALA A 19 -2.18 54.20 -22.63
CA ALA A 19 -2.95 53.64 -23.75
C ALA A 19 -2.99 52.12 -23.96
N ALA A 20 -4.17 51.53 -23.72
CA ALA A 20 -4.56 50.22 -24.20
C ALA A 20 -4.56 50.16 -25.75
N LYS A 21 -3.62 49.40 -26.32
CA LYS A 21 -3.65 49.01 -27.73
C LYS A 21 -4.48 47.75 -27.89
N LYS A 22 -5.57 47.92 -28.64
CA LYS A 22 -6.48 46.89 -29.16
C LYS A 22 -5.68 45.92 -30.03
N TRP A 23 -5.65 44.63 -29.67
CA TRP A 23 -5.05 43.59 -30.51
C TRP A 23 -6.12 43.03 -31.45
N ASP A 24 -5.85 43.22 -32.75
CA ASP A 24 -6.65 42.79 -33.89
C ASP A 24 -6.40 41.31 -34.15
N SER A 25 -7.47 40.55 -34.38
CA SER A 25 -7.44 39.12 -34.58
C SER A 25 -7.55 38.79 -36.07
N SER A 26 -6.42 38.75 -36.77
CA SER A 26 -6.29 38.00 -38.02
C SER A 26 -4.84 38.01 -38.49
N GLU A 27 -4.16 36.87 -38.42
CA GLU A 27 -3.33 36.36 -39.52
C GLU A 27 -2.90 34.92 -39.23
N GLU A 28 -3.34 34.03 -40.11
CA GLU A 28 -2.84 32.67 -40.25
C GLU A 28 -1.33 32.70 -40.51
N THR A 29 -0.58 31.93 -39.73
CA THR A 29 0.64 31.28 -40.20
C THR A 29 0.58 29.82 -39.83
N ASP A 30 0.06 29.04 -40.77
CA ASP A 30 0.35 27.63 -40.91
C ASP A 30 1.85 27.49 -41.21
N THR A 31 2.62 26.93 -40.27
CA THR A 31 3.69 25.94 -40.51
C THR A 31 4.48 25.60 -39.24
N LEU A 32 4.48 24.29 -38.93
CA LEU A 32 5.48 23.51 -38.16
C LEU A 32 5.51 23.62 -36.63
N ARG A 33 5.02 22.57 -35.97
CA ARG A 33 5.91 21.61 -35.27
C ARG A 33 5.29 20.21 -35.21
N ALA A 34 6.01 19.26 -35.80
CA ALA A 34 5.81 17.83 -35.58
C ALA A 34 6.00 17.48 -34.10
N ASP A 35 5.15 16.60 -33.60
CA ASP A 35 5.35 15.73 -32.45
C ASP A 35 6.03 16.35 -31.23
N VAL A 36 5.30 17.19 -30.49
CA VAL A 36 5.54 17.27 -29.04
C VAL A 36 4.97 16.00 -28.44
N CYS A 37 5.78 14.96 -28.30
CA CYS A 37 5.50 13.86 -27.38
C CYS A 37 5.44 14.44 -25.96
N VAL A 38 4.26 14.90 -25.52
CA VAL A 38 4.01 15.05 -24.10
C VAL A 38 4.06 13.62 -23.55
N PRO A 39 5.04 13.25 -22.70
CA PRO A 39 5.07 11.91 -22.12
C PRO A 39 3.74 11.68 -21.44
N ARG A 40 3.02 10.62 -21.81
CA ARG A 40 1.85 10.21 -21.02
C ARG A 40 2.33 10.04 -19.58
N PRO A 41 1.62 10.58 -18.58
CA PRO A 41 2.02 10.37 -17.20
C PRO A 41 1.98 8.86 -16.94
N LEU A 42 3.11 8.30 -16.50
CA LEU A 42 3.22 6.89 -16.17
C LEU A 42 2.52 6.65 -14.84
N GLY A 43 1.80 5.54 -14.74
CA GLY A 43 1.16 5.09 -13.52
C GLY A 43 1.31 3.58 -13.36
N GLY A 44 1.01 3.07 -12.16
CA GLY A 44 1.05 1.63 -11.90
C GLY A 44 2.43 1.01 -12.13
N ILE A 45 2.45 -0.17 -12.74
CA ILE A 45 3.68 -0.94 -12.97
C ILE A 45 4.67 -0.23 -13.89
N ASP A 46 4.20 0.52 -14.89
CA ASP A 46 5.06 1.28 -15.80
C ASP A 46 5.86 2.34 -15.05
N TRP A 47 5.22 3.04 -14.11
CA TRP A 47 5.91 4.00 -13.25
C TRP A 47 6.92 3.30 -12.33
N ILE A 48 6.53 2.20 -11.68
CA ILE A 48 7.44 1.41 -10.83
C ILE A 48 8.71 1.05 -11.60
N LEU A 49 8.57 0.50 -12.81
CA LEU A 49 9.70 0.13 -13.64
C LEU A 49 10.55 1.34 -14.07
N SER A 50 9.94 2.49 -14.31
CA SER A 50 10.65 3.71 -14.73
C SER A 50 11.57 4.29 -13.64
N VAL A 51 11.26 4.06 -12.35
CA VAL A 51 12.06 4.57 -11.21
C VAL A 51 13.00 3.52 -10.61
N ARG A 52 13.08 2.33 -11.23
CA ARG A 52 13.96 1.24 -10.83
C ARG A 52 15.43 1.67 -10.87
N GLN A 53 16.19 1.31 -9.85
CA GLN A 53 17.63 1.58 -9.78
C GLN A 53 18.44 0.59 -10.66
N PRO A 54 19.69 0.92 -11.04
CA PRO A 54 20.52 0.04 -11.87
C PRO A 54 20.83 -1.33 -11.24
N ASP A 55 20.72 -1.47 -9.92
CA ASP A 55 20.87 -2.72 -9.18
C ASP A 55 19.59 -3.57 -9.17
N HIS A 56 18.57 -3.19 -9.95
CA HIS A 56 17.24 -3.79 -10.01
C HIS A 56 16.39 -3.58 -8.74
N GLY A 57 16.81 -2.71 -7.82
CA GLY A 57 16.07 -2.38 -6.59
C GLY A 57 15.33 -1.05 -6.64
N TRP A 58 14.67 -0.73 -5.53
CA TRP A 58 13.97 0.55 -5.26
C TRP A 58 14.37 1.13 -3.89
N ARG A 59 15.64 0.91 -3.49
CA ARG A 59 16.18 1.33 -2.19
C ARG A 59 15.37 0.72 -1.05
N GLU A 60 14.85 1.54 -0.15
CA GLU A 60 14.08 1.08 1.01
C GLU A 60 12.70 0.53 0.60
N GLU A 61 12.24 0.73 -0.64
CA GLU A 61 10.90 0.34 -1.08
C GLU A 61 10.86 -0.90 -2.00
N THR A 62 11.98 -1.61 -2.18
CA THR A 62 12.07 -2.77 -3.07
C THR A 62 11.00 -3.82 -2.75
N HIS A 63 10.69 -4.05 -1.47
CA HIS A 63 9.65 -4.97 -1.05
C HIS A 63 8.26 -4.58 -1.59
N ARG A 64 7.90 -3.29 -1.64
CA ARG A 64 6.61 -2.83 -2.18
C ARG A 64 6.56 -2.98 -3.68
N ALA A 65 7.63 -2.57 -4.36
CA ALA A 65 7.76 -2.71 -5.80
C ALA A 65 7.64 -4.18 -6.22
N VAL A 66 8.34 -5.08 -5.53
CA VAL A 66 8.26 -6.53 -5.73
C VAL A 66 6.84 -7.03 -5.58
N ILE A 67 6.15 -6.71 -4.48
CA ILE A 67 4.76 -7.17 -4.28
C ILE A 67 3.86 -6.66 -5.41
N ALA A 68 3.98 -5.38 -5.78
CA ALA A 68 3.19 -4.76 -6.84
C ALA A 68 3.45 -5.37 -8.23
N LEU A 69 4.69 -5.75 -8.53
CA LEU A 69 5.05 -6.45 -9.77
C LEU A 69 4.54 -7.90 -9.75
N ALA A 70 4.72 -8.61 -8.64
CA ALA A 70 4.31 -9.99 -8.46
C ALA A 70 2.80 -10.16 -8.59
N ILE A 71 2.00 -9.29 -7.94
CA ILE A 71 0.54 -9.33 -8.10
C ILE A 71 0.18 -9.11 -9.55
N ASN A 72 0.84 -8.22 -10.29
CA ASN A 72 0.61 -8.03 -11.73
C ASN A 72 1.33 -9.06 -12.62
N ASN A 73 1.63 -10.26 -12.10
CA ASN A 73 2.23 -11.38 -12.82
C ASN A 73 3.55 -11.04 -13.53
N TRP A 74 4.32 -10.11 -12.98
CA TRP A 74 5.60 -9.67 -13.57
C TRP A 74 5.47 -9.16 -15.01
N GLU A 75 4.35 -8.54 -15.33
CA GLU A 75 4.09 -8.00 -16.66
C GLU A 75 5.25 -7.08 -17.11
N HIS A 76 5.59 -7.17 -18.39
CA HIS A 76 6.71 -6.45 -19.04
C HIS A 76 8.12 -6.83 -18.60
N LEU A 77 8.31 -7.86 -17.75
CA LEU A 77 9.63 -8.31 -17.32
C LEU A 77 10.01 -9.67 -17.91
N THR A 78 11.28 -9.84 -18.26
CA THR A 78 11.83 -11.15 -18.62
C THR A 78 12.10 -12.00 -17.38
N PRO A 79 12.11 -13.35 -17.48
CA PRO A 79 12.45 -14.22 -16.35
C PRO A 79 13.81 -13.91 -15.70
N ARG A 80 14.77 -13.44 -16.51
CA ARG A 80 16.08 -13.01 -16.03
C ARG A 80 15.98 -11.77 -15.15
N GLU A 81 15.22 -10.76 -15.57
CA GLU A 81 15.02 -9.54 -14.79
C GLU A 81 14.27 -9.81 -13.49
N VAL A 82 13.23 -10.65 -13.53
CA VAL A 82 12.50 -11.09 -12.33
C VAL A 82 13.49 -11.72 -11.35
N ARG A 83 14.35 -12.63 -11.81
CA ARG A 83 15.38 -13.25 -10.95
C ARG A 83 16.35 -12.24 -10.34
N GLN A 84 16.74 -11.20 -11.07
CA GLN A 84 17.63 -10.15 -10.57
C GLN A 84 16.93 -9.29 -9.49
N ILE A 85 15.66 -8.96 -9.69
CA ILE A 85 14.84 -8.24 -8.70
C ILE A 85 14.68 -9.07 -7.42
N GLU A 86 14.38 -10.37 -7.54
CA GLU A 86 14.29 -11.28 -6.39
C GLU A 86 15.60 -11.35 -5.62
N LEU A 87 16.73 -11.49 -6.31
CA LEU A 87 18.05 -11.50 -5.66
C LEU A 87 18.34 -10.18 -4.94
N GLN A 88 17.98 -9.04 -5.54
CA GLN A 88 18.16 -7.74 -4.91
C GLN A 88 17.33 -7.61 -3.62
N LEU A 89 16.08 -8.08 -3.62
CA LEU A 89 15.25 -8.16 -2.41
C LEU A 89 15.94 -8.98 -1.30
N GLU A 90 16.48 -10.16 -1.65
CA GLU A 90 17.18 -11.03 -0.70
C GLU A 90 18.44 -10.36 -0.13
N VAL A 91 19.20 -9.63 -0.96
CA VAL A 91 20.40 -8.87 -0.54
C VAL A 91 20.03 -7.76 0.43
N GLU A 92 18.99 -6.98 0.13
CA GLU A 92 18.55 -5.86 0.97
C GLU A 92 18.00 -6.34 2.31
N LEU A 93 17.21 -7.42 2.32
CA LEU A 93 16.74 -8.05 3.55
C LEU A 93 17.91 -8.58 4.38
N THR A 94 18.87 -9.27 3.77
CA THR A 94 20.07 -9.78 4.46
C THR A 94 20.84 -8.62 5.11
N LYS A 95 21.05 -7.53 4.37
CA LYS A 95 21.70 -6.31 4.88
C LYS A 95 20.95 -5.71 6.07
N ALA A 96 19.62 -5.65 6.01
CA ALA A 96 18.79 -5.14 7.09
C ALA A 96 18.87 -6.02 8.35
N LEU A 97 18.85 -7.35 8.20
CA LEU A 97 19.00 -8.30 9.30
C LEU A 97 20.40 -8.22 9.94
N LEU A 98 21.46 -8.10 9.14
CA LEU A 98 22.83 -7.96 9.64
C LEU A 98 23.04 -6.65 10.39
N ARG A 99 22.43 -5.55 9.92
CA ARG A 99 22.55 -4.22 10.55
C ARG A 99 21.68 -4.04 11.79
N ASN A 100 20.88 -5.03 12.18
CA ASN A 100 19.88 -4.91 13.24
C ASN A 100 20.43 -4.43 14.61
N HIS A 101 21.74 -4.58 14.86
CA HIS A 101 22.42 -4.06 16.06
C HIS A 101 22.72 -2.55 15.99
N THR A 102 22.84 -1.98 14.78
CA THR A 102 23.09 -0.55 14.52
C THR A 102 21.85 0.21 14.04
N SER A 103 20.94 -0.48 13.35
CA SER A 103 19.72 0.07 12.79
C SER A 103 18.68 -1.05 12.84
N VAL A 104 17.79 -0.98 13.83
CA VAL A 104 16.79 -2.02 14.07
C VAL A 104 15.82 -2.06 12.91
N LEU A 105 15.62 -3.24 12.31
CA LEU A 105 14.62 -3.44 11.26
C LEU A 105 13.22 -3.19 11.85
N HIS A 106 12.51 -2.21 11.31
CA HIS A 106 11.18 -1.85 11.79
C HIS A 106 10.19 -3.00 11.55
N PRO A 107 9.23 -3.27 12.47
CA PRO A 107 8.30 -4.40 12.31
C PRO A 107 7.46 -4.35 11.03
N ASN A 108 7.05 -3.16 10.59
CA ASN A 108 6.32 -3.01 9.32
C ASN A 108 7.19 -3.38 8.11
N ASP A 109 8.49 -3.06 8.15
CA ASP A 109 9.40 -3.44 7.07
C ASP A 109 9.61 -4.94 7.05
N LEU A 110 9.78 -5.58 8.22
CA LEU A 110 9.83 -7.04 8.33
C LEU A 110 8.57 -7.70 7.76
N ALA A 111 7.39 -7.17 8.10
CA ALA A 111 6.12 -7.64 7.56
C ALA A 111 6.06 -7.51 6.02
N LEU A 112 6.57 -6.41 5.46
CA LEU A 112 6.62 -6.22 4.02
C LEU A 112 7.63 -7.14 3.33
N TYR A 113 8.78 -7.39 3.93
CA TYR A 113 9.74 -8.38 3.42
C TYR A 113 9.14 -9.78 3.43
N ILE A 114 8.40 -10.16 4.47
CA ILE A 114 7.67 -11.44 4.52
C ILE A 114 6.66 -11.52 3.38
N HIS A 115 5.86 -10.48 3.17
CA HIS A 115 4.94 -10.40 2.03
C HIS A 115 5.66 -10.53 0.68
N ALA A 116 6.78 -9.82 0.49
CA ALA A 116 7.55 -9.87 -0.75
C ALA A 116 8.17 -11.25 -1.00
N LEU A 117 8.65 -11.94 0.05
CA LEU A 117 9.12 -13.32 -0.05
C LEU A 117 8.00 -14.27 -0.47
N ILE A 118 6.82 -14.17 0.14
CA ILE A 118 5.64 -14.97 -0.25
C ILE A 118 5.27 -14.69 -1.71
N ALA A 119 5.20 -13.41 -2.09
CA ALA A 119 4.86 -13.00 -3.46
C ALA A 119 5.87 -13.49 -4.52
N THR A 120 7.12 -13.73 -4.12
CA THR A 120 8.21 -14.29 -4.96
C THR A 120 8.41 -15.79 -4.75
N LYS A 121 7.45 -16.47 -4.13
CA LYS A 121 7.48 -17.93 -3.91
C LYS A 121 8.68 -18.40 -3.08
N ARG A 122 9.10 -17.59 -2.11
CA ARG A 122 10.18 -17.88 -1.16
C ARG A 122 9.64 -18.10 0.24
N ASN A 123 10.06 -19.18 0.89
CA ASN A 123 9.60 -19.52 2.22
C ASN A 123 10.20 -18.57 3.28
N PRO A 124 9.40 -17.68 3.91
CA PRO A 124 9.90 -16.75 4.91
C PRO A 124 10.26 -17.42 6.25
N ARG A 125 9.88 -18.69 6.47
CA ARG A 125 10.24 -19.47 7.66
C ARG A 125 11.66 -20.05 7.60
N ASN A 126 12.26 -20.07 6.41
CA ASN A 126 13.62 -20.56 6.20
C ASN A 126 14.39 -19.62 5.27
N PHE A 127 14.45 -18.34 5.63
CA PHE A 127 15.28 -17.37 4.90
C PHE A 127 16.73 -17.53 5.34
N TYR A 128 17.50 -18.34 4.61
CA TYR A 128 18.90 -18.66 4.94
C TYR A 128 19.09 -19.16 6.39
N GLY A 129 18.18 -20.01 6.88
CA GLY A 129 18.18 -20.53 8.25
C GLY A 129 17.58 -19.59 9.29
N ILE A 130 17.02 -18.44 8.89
CA ILE A 130 16.34 -17.50 9.78
C ILE A 130 14.82 -17.63 9.58
N ASP A 131 14.10 -17.86 10.67
CA ASP A 131 12.64 -17.86 10.69
C ASP A 131 12.10 -16.43 10.93
N LEU A 132 11.79 -15.74 9.82
CA LEU A 132 11.28 -14.38 9.86
C LEU A 132 9.86 -14.31 10.40
N VAL A 133 9.08 -15.38 10.19
CA VAL A 133 7.69 -15.47 10.62
C VAL A 133 7.62 -15.64 12.13
N ASP A 134 8.45 -16.52 12.72
CA ASP A 134 8.54 -16.66 14.17
C ASP A 134 9.03 -15.38 14.85
N ARG A 135 9.99 -14.69 14.22
CA ARG A 135 10.46 -13.38 14.68
C ARG A 135 9.34 -12.33 14.65
N LEU A 136 8.55 -12.28 13.58
CA LEU A 136 7.40 -11.37 13.49
C LEU A 136 6.33 -11.75 14.52
N ALA A 137 6.08 -13.04 14.75
CA ALA A 137 5.12 -13.54 15.73
C ALA A 137 5.51 -13.13 17.15
N ASP A 138 6.81 -13.21 17.49
CA ASP A 138 7.35 -12.70 18.76
C ASP A 138 7.12 -11.19 18.91
N ILE A 139 7.50 -10.39 17.89
CA ILE A 139 7.32 -8.93 17.91
C ILE A 139 5.84 -8.57 18.09
N SER A 140 4.96 -9.21 17.32
CA SER A 140 3.51 -8.98 17.37
C SER A 140 2.90 -9.34 18.71
N SER A 141 3.58 -10.11 19.54
CA SER A 141 3.10 -10.53 20.86
C SER A 141 3.41 -9.49 21.96
N ARG A 142 4.33 -8.55 21.69
CA ARG A 142 4.74 -7.51 22.64
C ARG A 142 3.65 -6.45 22.78
N ALA A 143 3.43 -5.95 24.00
CA ALA A 143 2.32 -5.06 24.35
C ALA A 143 2.11 -3.86 23.38
N TYR A 144 3.21 -3.28 22.86
CA TYR A 144 3.14 -2.15 21.93
C TYR A 144 2.60 -2.55 20.54
N TYR A 145 2.86 -3.77 20.09
CA TYR A 145 2.51 -4.27 18.75
C TYR A 145 1.36 -5.29 18.75
N GLN A 146 0.87 -5.66 19.94
CA GLN A 146 -0.16 -6.68 20.17
C GLN A 146 -1.46 -6.47 19.38
N VAL A 147 -1.65 -5.25 18.88
CA VAL A 147 -2.84 -4.85 18.12
C VAL A 147 -2.57 -4.36 16.70
N HIS A 148 -1.35 -4.44 16.18
CA HIS A 148 -1.03 -3.81 14.89
C HIS A 148 -1.59 -4.63 13.69
N PRO A 149 -2.65 -4.19 12.99
CA PRO A 149 -3.38 -5.03 12.05
C PRO A 149 -2.52 -5.49 10.85
N PHE A 150 -1.61 -4.63 10.41
CA PHE A 150 -0.70 -4.95 9.31
C PHE A 150 0.25 -6.10 9.65
N LEU A 151 0.71 -6.22 10.91
CA LEU A 151 1.60 -7.33 11.29
C LEU A 151 0.82 -8.64 11.35
N LEU A 152 -0.43 -8.59 11.82
CA LEU A 152 -1.32 -9.76 11.81
C LEU A 152 -1.65 -10.21 10.39
N LEU A 153 -1.91 -9.27 9.48
CA LEU A 153 -2.11 -9.59 8.07
C LEU A 153 -0.86 -10.29 7.48
N ALA A 154 0.34 -9.81 7.81
CA ALA A 154 1.59 -10.47 7.40
C ALA A 154 1.76 -11.88 7.97
N LEU A 155 1.46 -12.09 9.25
CA LEU A 155 1.45 -13.43 9.85
C LEU A 155 0.44 -14.35 9.17
N CYS A 156 -0.78 -13.88 8.94
CA CYS A 156 -1.80 -14.69 8.29
C CYS A 156 -1.43 -15.07 6.85
N ASN A 157 -0.82 -14.14 6.10
CA ASN A 157 -0.28 -14.42 4.77
C ASN A 157 0.86 -15.46 4.85
N ALA A 158 1.61 -15.50 5.94
CA ALA A 158 2.58 -16.56 6.20
C ALA A 158 1.98 -17.84 6.81
N ASN A 159 0.64 -17.97 6.83
CA ASN A 159 -0.13 -19.02 7.52
C ASN A 159 0.33 -19.27 8.97
N ALA A 160 0.55 -18.19 9.69
CA ALA A 160 0.97 -18.19 11.08
C ALA A 160 0.07 -17.31 11.95
N LEU A 161 0.09 -17.59 13.25
CA LEU A 161 -0.63 -16.85 14.27
C LEU A 161 0.36 -16.16 15.23
N PRO A 162 -0.04 -15.05 15.88
CA PRO A 162 0.78 -14.42 16.93
C PRO A 162 0.97 -15.37 18.13
N LYS A 163 2.15 -15.31 18.79
CA LYS A 163 2.50 -16.20 19.92
C LYS A 163 1.62 -16.00 21.16
N HIS A 164 1.15 -14.78 21.40
CA HIS A 164 0.21 -14.49 22.48
C HIS A 164 -1.21 -14.47 21.93
N HIS A 165 -2.00 -15.46 22.37
CA HIS A 165 -3.42 -15.54 22.10
C HIS A 165 -4.18 -14.52 22.95
N MET A 166 -3.97 -13.23 22.67
CA MET A 166 -5.05 -12.27 22.91
C MET A 166 -6.27 -12.84 22.19
N THR A 167 -7.37 -13.06 22.91
CA THR A 167 -8.55 -13.58 22.25
C THR A 167 -8.97 -12.59 21.18
N PHE A 168 -9.52 -13.09 20.08
CA PHE A 168 -10.01 -12.26 18.99
C PHE A 168 -10.95 -11.14 19.49
N THR A 169 -11.79 -11.45 20.48
CA THR A 169 -12.66 -10.50 21.18
C THR A 169 -11.89 -9.43 21.96
N GLN A 170 -10.81 -9.80 22.67
CA GLN A 170 -9.94 -8.84 23.37
C GLN A 170 -9.27 -7.90 22.37
N TRP A 171 -8.82 -8.42 21.24
CA TRP A 171 -8.22 -7.61 20.18
C TRP A 171 -9.23 -6.63 19.59
N ILE A 172 -10.44 -7.10 19.24
CA ILE A 172 -11.53 -6.24 18.77
C ILE A 172 -11.80 -5.13 19.78
N GLN A 173 -11.90 -5.48 21.06
CA GLN A 173 -12.23 -4.50 22.09
C GLN A 173 -11.14 -3.44 22.25
N GLN A 174 -9.87 -3.82 22.09
CA GLN A 174 -8.76 -2.87 22.11
C GLN A 174 -8.73 -2.02 20.83
N ASN A 175 -8.94 -2.61 19.66
CA ASN A 175 -8.94 -1.91 18.38
C ASN A 175 -10.13 -0.97 18.21
N ARG A 176 -11.32 -1.35 18.69
CA ARG A 176 -12.50 -0.47 18.77
C ARG A 176 -12.23 0.80 19.55
N ARG A 177 -11.32 0.77 20.54
CA ARG A 177 -10.91 1.95 21.31
C ARG A 177 -9.88 2.80 20.56
N THR A 178 -8.91 2.16 19.90
CA THR A 178 -7.76 2.84 19.27
C THR A 178 -8.05 3.35 17.86
N GLY A 179 -8.92 2.69 17.09
CA GLY A 179 -9.11 2.91 15.65
C GLY A 179 -10.49 3.43 15.24
N LYS A 180 -11.30 3.91 16.20
CA LYS A 180 -12.74 4.23 15.97
C LYS A 180 -12.99 5.19 14.79
N GLU A 181 -12.03 6.06 14.48
CA GLU A 181 -12.18 7.11 13.47
C GLU A 181 -11.18 6.98 12.30
N ASN A 182 -10.31 5.97 12.31
CA ASN A 182 -9.30 5.79 11.27
C ASN A 182 -9.73 4.69 10.29
N LEU A 183 -10.15 5.10 9.09
CA LEU A 183 -10.65 4.20 8.05
C LEU A 183 -9.56 3.24 7.56
N GLU A 184 -8.33 3.72 7.35
CA GLU A 184 -7.19 2.92 6.94
C GLU A 184 -6.94 1.77 7.92
N TYR A 185 -6.97 2.08 9.22
CA TYR A 185 -6.74 1.12 10.29
C TYR A 185 -7.86 0.07 10.37
N ASN A 186 -9.12 0.51 10.27
CA ASN A 186 -10.28 -0.40 10.24
C ASN A 186 -10.27 -1.30 9.00
N ALA A 187 -9.86 -0.78 7.83
CA ALA A 187 -9.72 -1.56 6.61
C ALA A 187 -8.58 -2.60 6.73
N LEU A 188 -7.44 -2.23 7.31
CA LEU A 188 -6.36 -3.18 7.57
C LEU A 188 -6.78 -4.26 8.59
N ALA A 189 -7.51 -3.89 9.64
CA ALA A 189 -8.09 -4.81 10.61
C ALA A 189 -9.04 -5.82 9.96
N LEU A 190 -9.96 -5.32 9.12
CA LEU A 190 -10.89 -6.17 8.39
C LEU A 190 -10.14 -7.16 7.48
N ASN A 191 -9.14 -6.71 6.72
CA ASN A 191 -8.30 -7.58 5.89
C ASN A 191 -7.58 -8.65 6.72
N ALA A 192 -6.96 -8.27 7.84
CA ALA A 192 -6.27 -9.20 8.72
C ALA A 192 -7.24 -10.28 9.24
N PHE A 193 -8.44 -9.89 9.63
CA PHE A 193 -9.43 -10.81 10.20
C PHE A 193 -10.08 -11.74 9.19
N GLU A 194 -10.45 -11.21 8.03
CA GLU A 194 -10.90 -12.02 6.91
C GLU A 194 -9.83 -13.04 6.52
N CYS A 195 -8.54 -12.65 6.53
CA CYS A 195 -7.45 -13.60 6.34
C CYS A 195 -7.43 -14.64 7.46
N MET A 196 -7.48 -14.23 8.73
CA MET A 196 -7.41 -15.15 9.87
C MET A 196 -8.54 -16.18 9.87
N LYS A 197 -9.73 -15.85 9.33
CA LYS A 197 -10.82 -16.83 9.12
C LYS A 197 -10.38 -18.01 8.25
N THR A 198 -9.47 -17.80 7.31
CA THR A 198 -8.91 -18.86 6.45
C THR A 198 -7.96 -19.81 7.20
N LEU A 199 -7.59 -19.48 8.44
CA LEU A 199 -6.78 -20.31 9.34
C LEU A 199 -7.65 -20.95 10.44
N ASP A 200 -8.95 -21.11 10.19
CA ASP A 200 -9.94 -21.66 11.14
C ASP A 200 -10.05 -20.90 12.48
N LEU A 201 -9.57 -19.65 12.53
CA LEU A 201 -9.84 -18.80 13.69
C LEU A 201 -11.28 -18.32 13.67
N LYS A 202 -11.96 -18.51 14.81
CA LYS A 202 -13.32 -18.02 15.02
C LYS A 202 -13.31 -16.50 15.09
N VAL A 203 -13.84 -15.90 14.04
CA VAL A 203 -14.07 -14.46 13.92
C VAL A 203 -15.57 -14.20 14.04
N ASP A 204 -15.94 -13.20 14.83
CA ASP A 204 -17.34 -12.77 14.97
C ASP A 204 -17.82 -12.11 13.66
N ASP A 205 -18.71 -12.80 12.94
CA ASP A 205 -19.31 -12.31 11.70
C ASP A 205 -20.15 -11.04 11.90
N GLY A 206 -20.72 -10.84 13.09
CA GLY A 206 -21.45 -9.62 13.43
C GLY A 206 -20.51 -8.41 13.44
N PHE A 207 -19.33 -8.56 14.05
CA PHE A 207 -18.30 -7.53 14.03
C PHE A 207 -17.80 -7.22 12.61
N ILE A 208 -17.52 -8.25 11.82
CA ILE A 208 -17.10 -8.09 10.41
C ILE A 208 -18.13 -7.27 9.63
N ASN A 209 -19.41 -7.63 9.77
CA ASN A 209 -20.51 -6.92 9.13
C ASN A 209 -20.61 -5.46 9.59
N ASP A 210 -20.44 -5.19 10.89
CA ASP A 210 -20.44 -3.83 11.44
C ASP A 210 -19.31 -2.97 10.85
N VAL A 211 -18.10 -3.53 10.77
CA VAL A 211 -16.94 -2.83 10.17
C VAL A 211 -17.16 -2.61 8.68
N GLN A 212 -17.63 -3.61 7.95
CA GLN A 212 -17.95 -3.49 6.52
C GLN A 212 -18.97 -2.38 6.25
N LYS A 213 -20.08 -2.36 7.01
CA LYS A 213 -21.10 -1.30 6.93
C LYS A 213 -20.55 0.08 7.27
N ASN A 214 -19.73 0.16 8.32
CA ASN A 214 -19.09 1.41 8.70
C ASN A 214 -18.18 1.92 7.58
N LEU A 215 -17.31 1.09 7.03
CA LEU A 215 -16.42 1.47 5.92
C LEU A 215 -17.23 1.90 4.69
N ALA A 216 -18.21 1.09 4.27
CA ALA A 216 -19.07 1.38 3.12
C ALA A 216 -19.78 2.74 3.24
N ALA A 217 -20.28 3.07 4.43
CA ALA A 217 -20.98 4.33 4.70
C ALA A 217 -20.09 5.59 4.55
N HIS A 218 -18.76 5.44 4.50
CA HIS A 218 -17.83 6.57 4.30
C HIS A 218 -17.49 6.84 2.83
N GLN A 219 -18.09 6.11 1.88
CA GLN A 219 -17.84 6.38 0.47
C GLN A 219 -18.37 7.77 0.09
N LYS A 220 -17.48 8.59 -0.48
CA LYS A 220 -17.79 9.92 -0.98
C LYS A 220 -18.45 9.88 -2.35
N MET A 221 -19.02 11.01 -2.76
CA MET A 221 -19.64 11.15 -4.08
C MET A 221 -18.67 10.92 -5.24
N ASP A 222 -17.37 11.15 -5.08
CA ASP A 222 -16.37 10.88 -6.12
C ASP A 222 -15.96 9.39 -6.19
N GLY A 223 -16.48 8.56 -5.27
CA GLY A 223 -16.15 7.14 -5.13
C GLY A 223 -15.03 6.86 -4.13
N SER A 224 -14.32 7.88 -3.66
CA SER A 224 -13.21 7.73 -2.71
C SER A 224 -13.69 7.49 -1.27
N PHE A 225 -12.76 7.09 -0.41
CA PHE A 225 -12.93 7.02 1.04
C PHE A 225 -12.07 8.08 1.76
N GLY A 226 -11.91 9.26 1.15
CA GLY A 226 -11.18 10.37 1.76
C GLY A 226 -9.91 10.76 1.02
N ASN A 227 -9.01 9.79 0.88
CA ASN A 227 -7.72 9.92 0.19
C ASN A 227 -7.36 8.61 -0.55
N VAL A 228 -6.28 8.60 -1.33
CA VAL A 228 -5.88 7.43 -2.12
C VAL A 228 -5.53 6.21 -1.27
N TYR A 229 -4.88 6.39 -0.13
CA TYR A 229 -4.45 5.33 0.79
C TYR A 229 -5.66 4.64 1.43
N ALA A 230 -6.58 5.42 2.01
CA ALA A 230 -7.85 4.96 2.56
C ALA A 230 -8.67 4.24 1.51
N THR A 231 -8.80 4.84 0.31
CA THR A 231 -9.60 4.26 -0.76
C THR A 231 -9.05 2.90 -1.17
N ALA A 232 -7.73 2.79 -1.37
CA ALA A 232 -7.10 1.54 -1.77
C ALA A 232 -7.25 0.45 -0.70
N LEU A 233 -7.04 0.79 0.59
CA LEU A 233 -7.19 -0.17 1.69
C LEU A 233 -8.64 -0.61 1.88
N VAL A 234 -9.61 0.31 1.79
CA VAL A 234 -11.04 -0.03 1.91
C VAL A 234 -11.50 -0.88 0.74
N VAL A 235 -11.07 -0.58 -0.49
CA VAL A 235 -11.38 -1.42 -1.66
C VAL A 235 -10.85 -2.84 -1.46
N GLN A 236 -9.61 -3.01 -0.99
CA GLN A 236 -9.09 -4.34 -0.66
C GLN A 236 -9.95 -5.04 0.39
N ALA A 237 -10.28 -4.34 1.48
CA ALA A 237 -11.04 -4.90 2.59
C ALA A 237 -12.49 -5.30 2.22
N LEU A 238 -13.14 -4.51 1.35
CA LEU A 238 -14.52 -4.74 0.92
C LEU A 238 -14.64 -5.62 -0.33
N SER A 239 -13.53 -6.00 -0.98
CA SER A 239 -13.58 -6.81 -2.21
C SER A 239 -14.17 -8.21 -1.98
N GLY A 240 -14.07 -8.75 -0.77
CA GLY A 240 -14.72 -10.00 -0.37
C GLY A 240 -16.05 -9.82 0.37
N ALA A 241 -16.59 -8.60 0.46
CA ALA A 241 -17.84 -8.35 1.15
C ALA A 241 -19.06 -8.85 0.36
N PRO A 242 -20.20 -9.14 1.01
CA PRO A 242 -21.42 -9.56 0.31
C PRO A 242 -21.93 -8.50 -0.68
N ASP A 243 -22.50 -8.92 -1.80
CA ASP A 243 -23.09 -8.03 -2.81
C ASP A 243 -24.25 -7.15 -2.26
N SER A 244 -24.82 -7.53 -1.12
CA SER A 244 -25.87 -6.75 -0.44
C SER A 244 -25.34 -5.53 0.31
N LEU A 245 -24.03 -5.39 0.47
CA LEU A 245 -23.42 -4.22 1.09
C LEU A 245 -23.50 -3.02 0.13
N ASP A 246 -24.13 -1.95 0.58
CA ASP A 246 -24.33 -0.74 -0.23
C ASP A 246 -23.03 0.09 -0.33
N TRP A 247 -22.24 -0.16 -1.37
CA TRP A 247 -21.13 0.68 -1.80
C TRP A 247 -20.87 0.52 -3.31
N ASN A 248 -20.37 1.57 -3.95
CA ASN A 248 -20.07 1.58 -5.37
C ASN A 248 -18.60 1.24 -5.65
N LYS A 249 -18.30 -0.05 -5.75
CA LYS A 249 -16.96 -0.56 -6.06
C LYS A 249 -16.38 0.01 -7.34
N ARG A 250 -17.17 0.08 -8.43
CA ARG A 250 -16.71 0.59 -9.73
C ARG A 250 -16.20 2.01 -9.61
N LYS A 251 -16.94 2.89 -8.93
CA LYS A 251 -16.57 4.28 -8.74
C LYS A 251 -15.30 4.43 -7.90
N ALA A 252 -15.12 3.59 -6.88
CA ALA A 252 -13.88 3.56 -6.09
C ALA A 252 -12.68 3.12 -6.94
N LEU A 253 -12.83 2.09 -7.79
CA LEU A 253 -11.78 1.67 -8.72
C LEU A 253 -11.45 2.74 -9.76
N ASP A 254 -12.46 3.44 -10.29
CA ASP A 254 -12.26 4.55 -11.24
C ASP A 254 -11.53 5.72 -10.59
N TYR A 255 -11.87 6.04 -9.33
CA TYR A 255 -11.10 7.00 -8.53
C TYR A 255 -9.63 6.57 -8.42
N LEU A 256 -9.34 5.33 -8.01
CA LEU A 256 -7.95 4.85 -7.89
C LEU A 256 -7.19 4.87 -9.22
N ARG A 257 -7.84 4.51 -10.33
CA ARG A 257 -7.25 4.63 -11.67
C ARG A 257 -6.92 6.07 -12.01
N SER A 258 -7.79 7.03 -11.68
CA SER A 258 -7.50 8.46 -11.88
C SER A 258 -6.30 8.93 -11.04
N GLN A 259 -6.13 8.40 -9.82
CA GLN A 259 -5.01 8.75 -8.94
C GLN A 259 -3.70 8.09 -9.34
N SER A 260 -3.73 7.00 -10.11
CA SER A 260 -2.54 6.24 -10.52
C SER A 260 -1.49 7.04 -11.30
N THR A 261 -1.88 8.20 -11.83
CA THR A 261 -1.01 9.13 -12.57
C THR A 261 -0.91 10.52 -11.92
N ALA A 262 -1.71 10.79 -10.88
CA ALA A 262 -1.81 12.10 -10.23
C ALA A 262 -1.06 12.15 -8.90
N ASP A 263 -1.16 11.11 -8.07
CA ASP A 263 -0.45 10.99 -6.78
C ASP A 263 0.47 9.78 -6.83
N VAL A 264 1.54 9.91 -7.61
CA VAL A 264 2.42 8.79 -7.92
C VAL A 264 3.62 8.76 -6.98
N ASN A 265 3.58 7.83 -6.04
CA ASN A 265 4.71 7.44 -5.21
C ASN A 265 4.66 5.92 -4.96
N MET A 266 5.70 5.34 -4.35
CA MET A 266 5.77 3.89 -4.24
C MET A 266 4.67 3.30 -3.35
N ILE A 267 4.29 4.00 -2.27
CA ILE A 267 3.24 3.56 -1.36
C ILE A 267 1.87 3.62 -2.04
N SER A 268 1.51 4.76 -2.64
CA SER A 268 0.23 4.92 -3.33
C SER A 268 0.12 3.95 -4.50
N THR A 269 1.17 3.81 -5.30
CA THR A 269 1.18 2.89 -6.45
C THR A 269 1.02 1.45 -5.99
N TYR A 270 1.78 1.00 -4.99
CA TYR A 270 1.66 -0.32 -4.38
C TYR A 270 0.23 -0.61 -3.90
N LEU A 271 -0.37 0.30 -3.14
CA LEU A 271 -1.73 0.11 -2.60
C LEU A 271 -2.79 0.11 -3.71
N ILE A 272 -2.66 0.99 -4.71
CA ILE A 272 -3.54 1.00 -5.88
C ILE A 272 -3.46 -0.34 -6.60
N GLN A 273 -2.25 -0.87 -6.85
CA GLN A 273 -2.10 -2.15 -7.54
C GLN A 273 -2.74 -3.31 -6.78
N LEU A 274 -2.62 -3.34 -5.44
CA LEU A 274 -3.33 -4.33 -4.63
C LEU A 274 -4.84 -4.19 -4.74
N ALA A 275 -5.36 -2.97 -4.65
CA ALA A 275 -6.81 -2.70 -4.74
C ALA A 275 -7.39 -3.07 -6.11
N LEU A 276 -6.70 -2.75 -7.20
CA LEU A 276 -7.13 -3.08 -8.56
C LEU A 276 -7.13 -4.60 -8.83
N ASN A 277 -6.33 -5.37 -8.08
CA ASN A 277 -6.20 -6.82 -8.22
C ASN A 277 -6.92 -7.62 -7.12
N ALA A 278 -7.64 -6.96 -6.22
CA ALA A 278 -8.24 -7.59 -5.03
C ALA A 278 -9.27 -8.69 -5.33
N ASP A 279 -9.87 -8.68 -6.53
CA ASP A 279 -10.78 -9.75 -6.98
C ASP A 279 -10.05 -11.03 -7.40
N ARG A 280 -8.80 -10.90 -7.86
CA ARG A 280 -7.97 -12.02 -8.27
C ARG A 280 -7.07 -12.51 -7.15
N VAL A 281 -6.51 -11.59 -6.38
CA VAL A 281 -5.55 -11.85 -5.30
C VAL A 281 -6.08 -11.14 -4.06
N ARG A 282 -6.85 -11.86 -3.25
CA ARG A 282 -7.45 -11.30 -2.03
C ARG A 282 -6.39 -11.14 -0.94
N PHE A 283 -5.54 -12.15 -0.80
CA PHE A 283 -4.39 -12.15 0.09
C PHE A 283 -3.11 -12.49 -0.69
N ILE A 284 -1.96 -11.97 -0.25
CA ILE A 284 -0.67 -12.20 -0.92
C ILE A 284 -0.32 -13.69 -0.97
N LYS A 285 -0.74 -14.47 0.04
CA LYS A 285 -0.58 -15.94 0.04
C LYS A 285 -1.34 -16.66 -1.07
N ASP A 286 -2.35 -16.03 -1.64
CA ASP A 286 -3.15 -16.60 -2.73
C ASP A 286 -2.38 -16.60 -4.06
N LEU A 287 -1.23 -15.89 -4.15
CA LEU A 287 -0.32 -15.95 -5.30
C LEU A 287 0.38 -17.30 -5.43
N ASP A 288 0.59 -17.99 -4.31
CA ASP A 288 1.21 -19.32 -4.27
C ASP A 288 0.69 -20.12 -3.06
N PRO A 289 -0.47 -20.77 -3.19
CA PRO A 289 -1.08 -21.54 -2.11
C PRO A 289 -0.17 -22.69 -1.61
N ASP A 290 0.59 -23.30 -2.52
CA ASP A 290 1.39 -24.51 -2.26
C ASP A 290 2.65 -24.22 -1.43
N LEU A 291 3.20 -23.00 -1.53
CA LEU A 291 4.36 -22.55 -0.74
C LEU A 291 4.14 -22.64 0.77
N THR A 292 2.88 -22.56 1.19
CA THR A 292 2.50 -22.40 2.59
C THR A 292 1.95 -23.66 3.25
N LEU A 293 1.74 -24.72 2.47
CA LEU A 293 1.32 -26.02 2.99
C LEU A 293 2.47 -26.84 3.57
N GLY A 294 3.72 -26.37 3.42
CA GLY A 294 4.90 -26.96 4.03
C GLY A 294 5.06 -28.44 3.65
N GLU A 295 5.89 -28.72 2.64
CA GLU A 295 6.61 -29.99 2.69
C GLU A 295 7.52 -29.96 3.93
N MET A 296 6.99 -30.50 5.03
CA MET A 296 7.80 -31.08 6.10
C MET A 296 8.49 -32.31 5.52
N ASN A 297 9.67 -32.12 4.94
CA ASN A 297 10.65 -33.19 4.80
C ASN A 297 11.79 -32.95 5.79
#